data_AF-A0A0F7VEW6-F1
#
_entry.id   AF-A0A0F7VEW6-F1
#
_cell.length_a   1.000
_cell.length_b   1.000
_cell.length_c   1.000
_cell.angle_alpha   90.00
_cell.angle_beta   90.00
_cell.angle_gamma   90.00
#
_symmetry.space_group_name_H-M   'P 1'
#
loop_
_entity.id
_entity.type
_entity.pdbx_description
1 polymer ?
#
loop_
_entity_poly.entity_id
_entity_poly.type
_entity_poly.pdbx_seq_one_letter_code
_entity_poly.pdbx_strand_id
1 'polypeptide(L)'
;MESGLDLMAFSTRYTRETKRADIRESAHWSRTLISIAVTFVAMATISFLLRLWSRQKTKWKLALEDVLMGVGLVFSYLLSACVIIAACNGVGYNIWALPRQTQGRVGLVFWLGQKFWVLSHVFVKLSIILLIRRLLYIAGNWQKVTSGLILFTIAWGITTIVGNALQCLPPRYFWERNIDGHCPDNQEAFAITMGSMALAEDVFLLVIPIMVVWQLKLSLHLRYPARHRVNSLSGGKFDGQRCFRGYLGGY
;
A
#
# COMPACT_ATOMS: atom_id res chain seq x y z
N MET A 1 -49.98 36.37 18.73
CA MET A 1 -50.01 35.44 17.58
C MET A 1 -48.77 35.62 16.70
N GLU A 2 -48.38 36.86 16.40
CA GLU A 2 -47.16 37.21 15.63
C GLU A 2 -45.89 36.49 16.12
N SER A 3 -45.62 36.48 17.43
CA SER A 3 -44.45 35.81 18.02
C SER A 3 -44.32 34.32 17.67
N GLY A 4 -45.43 33.62 17.40
CA GLY A 4 -45.41 32.22 16.95
C GLY A 4 -45.04 32.09 15.46
N LEU A 5 -45.49 33.04 14.63
CA LEU A 5 -45.17 33.09 13.20
C LEU A 5 -43.68 33.39 12.97
N ASP A 6 -43.10 34.30 13.74
CA ASP A 6 -41.66 34.61 13.65
C ASP A 6 -40.78 33.43 14.06
N LEU A 7 -41.16 32.70 15.12
CA LEU A 7 -40.46 31.48 15.55
C LEU A 7 -40.56 30.37 14.49
N MET A 8 -41.71 30.17 13.84
CA MET A 8 -41.84 29.22 12.72
C MET A 8 -41.00 29.68 11.51
N ALA A 9 -41.01 30.96 11.16
CA ALA A 9 -40.22 31.51 10.06
C ALA A 9 -38.71 31.47 10.34
N PHE A 10 -38.29 31.59 11.60
CA PHE A 10 -36.90 31.40 12.03
C PHE A 10 -36.49 29.93 11.94
N SER A 11 -37.27 29.00 12.52
CA SER A 11 -37.01 27.55 12.45
C SER A 11 -36.94 27.04 11.00
N THR A 12 -37.84 27.49 10.14
CA THR A 12 -37.88 27.13 8.70
C THR A 12 -36.71 27.75 7.89
N ARG A 13 -36.07 28.81 8.39
CA ARG A 13 -34.82 29.36 7.82
C ARG A 13 -33.62 28.57 8.32
N TYR A 14 -33.49 28.38 9.63
CA TYR A 14 -32.41 27.62 10.26
C TYR A 14 -32.29 26.19 9.70
N THR A 15 -33.41 25.47 9.57
CA THR A 15 -33.46 24.11 8.96
C THR A 15 -33.12 24.11 7.47
N ARG A 16 -33.35 25.21 6.74
CA ARG A 16 -32.93 25.34 5.33
C ARG A 16 -31.45 25.64 5.19
N GLU A 17 -30.86 26.43 6.09
CA GLU A 17 -29.43 26.77 6.03
C GLU A 17 -28.54 25.61 6.49
N THR A 18 -28.88 24.95 7.60
CA THR A 18 -28.22 23.71 8.04
C THR A 18 -28.25 22.64 6.95
N LYS A 19 -29.43 22.35 6.37
CA LYS A 19 -29.55 21.40 5.25
C LYS A 19 -28.72 21.79 4.02
N ARG A 20 -28.56 23.09 3.73
CA ARG A 20 -27.67 23.57 2.64
C ARG A 20 -26.19 23.39 2.97
N ALA A 21 -25.79 23.58 4.23
CA ALA A 21 -24.43 23.33 4.69
C ALA A 21 -24.06 21.85 4.52
N ASP A 22 -24.90 20.94 5.02
CA ASP A 22 -24.70 19.48 4.89
C ASP A 22 -24.57 19.03 3.43
N ILE A 23 -25.42 19.54 2.52
CA ILE A 23 -25.35 19.28 1.07
C ILE A 23 -24.02 19.78 0.49
N ARG A 24 -23.57 20.96 0.91
CA ARG A 24 -22.32 21.55 0.41
C ARG A 24 -21.09 20.79 0.91
N GLU A 25 -21.12 20.35 2.16
CA GLU A 25 -20.05 19.59 2.80
C GLU A 25 -19.93 18.18 2.21
N SER A 26 -21.00 17.41 2.17
CA SER A 26 -21.03 16.07 1.53
C SER A 26 -20.58 16.12 0.06
N ALA A 27 -20.99 17.15 -0.69
CA ALA A 27 -20.51 17.39 -2.05
C ALA A 27 -19.03 17.82 -2.11
N HIS A 28 -18.48 18.46 -1.08
CA HIS A 28 -17.04 18.72 -1.00
C HIS A 28 -16.27 17.42 -0.77
N TRP A 29 -16.61 16.64 0.26
CA TRP A 29 -15.97 15.35 0.57
C TRP A 29 -15.98 14.39 -0.62
N SER A 30 -17.14 14.25 -1.29
CA SER A 30 -17.26 13.38 -2.46
C SER A 30 -16.35 13.81 -3.62
N ARG A 31 -16.23 15.11 -3.90
CA ARG A 31 -15.31 15.64 -4.94
C ARG A 31 -13.84 15.42 -4.56
N THR A 32 -13.49 15.67 -3.30
CA THR A 32 -12.13 15.49 -2.77
C THR A 32 -11.70 14.02 -2.81
N LEU A 33 -12.58 13.08 -2.46
CA LEU A 33 -12.28 11.64 -2.55
C LEU A 33 -12.08 11.17 -3.99
N ILE A 34 -12.91 11.63 -4.93
CA ILE A 34 -12.77 11.29 -6.36
C ILE A 34 -11.45 11.86 -6.92
N SER A 35 -11.11 13.12 -6.63
CA SER A 35 -9.89 13.73 -7.17
C SER A 35 -8.62 13.07 -6.62
N ILE A 36 -8.59 12.73 -5.32
CA ILE A 36 -7.50 11.97 -4.70
C ILE A 36 -7.40 10.57 -5.31
N ALA A 37 -8.51 9.82 -5.39
CA ALA A 37 -8.50 8.46 -5.93
C ALA A 37 -7.96 8.41 -7.37
N VAL A 38 -8.39 9.34 -8.23
CA VAL A 38 -7.95 9.43 -9.63
C VAL A 38 -6.47 9.84 -9.74
N THR A 39 -6.01 10.83 -8.97
CA THR A 39 -4.60 11.27 -9.04
C THR A 39 -3.62 10.21 -8.54
N PHE A 40 -3.91 9.54 -7.42
CA PHE A 40 -3.06 8.46 -6.90
C PHE A 40 -3.05 7.24 -7.83
N VAL A 41 -4.20 6.88 -8.41
CA VAL A 41 -4.27 5.82 -9.44
C VAL A 41 -3.41 6.17 -10.65
N ALA A 42 -3.56 7.37 -11.22
CA ALA A 42 -2.77 7.79 -12.37
C ALA A 42 -1.26 7.78 -12.08
N MET A 43 -0.86 8.27 -10.90
CA MET A 43 0.55 8.26 -10.47
C MET A 43 1.10 6.83 -10.29
N ALA A 44 0.29 5.91 -9.77
CA ALA A 44 0.65 4.50 -9.64
C ALA A 44 0.79 3.82 -11.02
N THR A 45 -0.15 4.07 -11.94
CA THR A 45 -0.09 3.57 -13.33
C THR A 45 1.16 4.07 -14.06
N ILE A 46 1.45 5.38 -13.99
CA ILE A 46 2.65 5.99 -14.61
C ILE A 46 3.92 5.37 -14.02
N SER A 47 3.99 5.21 -12.70
CA SER A 47 5.13 4.59 -12.02
C SER A 47 5.33 3.12 -12.43
N PHE A 48 4.26 2.36 -12.62
CA PHE A 48 4.32 0.98 -13.10
C PHE A 48 4.76 0.90 -14.58
N LEU A 49 4.24 1.76 -15.45
CA LEU A 49 4.66 1.85 -16.85
C LEU A 49 6.14 2.25 -16.98
N LEU A 50 6.61 3.22 -16.19
CA LEU A 50 8.02 3.62 -16.15
C LEU A 50 8.92 2.46 -15.68
N ARG A 51 8.47 1.68 -14.70
CA ARG A 51 9.17 0.47 -14.24
C ARG A 51 9.27 -0.60 -15.33
N LEU A 52 8.18 -0.88 -16.05
CA LEU A 52 8.19 -1.81 -17.17
C LEU A 52 9.13 -1.33 -18.29
N TRP A 53 9.08 -0.05 -18.64
CA TRP A 53 9.95 0.55 -19.65
C TRP A 53 11.43 0.49 -19.25
N SER A 54 11.75 0.80 -18.00
CA SER A 54 13.09 0.65 -17.43
C SER A 54 13.62 -0.77 -17.60
N ARG A 55 12.83 -1.80 -17.24
CA ARG A 55 13.23 -3.21 -17.41
C ARG A 55 13.42 -3.62 -18.86
N GLN A 56 12.56 -3.17 -19.77
CA GLN A 56 12.74 -3.40 -21.21
C GLN A 56 14.07 -2.83 -21.71
N LYS A 57 14.42 -1.60 -21.29
CA LYS A 57 15.71 -0.97 -21.62
C LYS A 57 16.90 -1.74 -21.07
N THR A 58 16.82 -2.29 -19.85
CA THR A 58 17.90 -3.12 -19.28
C THR A 58 17.91 -4.56 -19.81
N LYS A 59 16.92 -4.99 -20.61
CA LYS A 59 16.71 -6.37 -21.10
C LYS A 59 16.55 -7.44 -20.00
N TRP A 60 16.07 -7.07 -18.82
CA TRP A 60 15.79 -8.04 -17.75
C TRP A 60 14.47 -8.78 -18.03
N LYS A 61 14.48 -10.11 -17.91
CA LYS A 61 13.25 -10.91 -18.00
C LYS A 61 12.21 -10.44 -16.99
N LEU A 62 10.93 -10.49 -17.37
CA LEU A 62 9.80 -10.32 -16.45
C LEU A 62 10.00 -11.28 -15.27
N ALA A 63 9.85 -10.74 -14.07
CA ALA A 63 10.11 -11.47 -12.85
C ALA A 63 8.91 -11.41 -11.90
N LEU A 64 8.88 -12.32 -10.95
CA LEU A 64 7.71 -12.54 -10.08
C LEU A 64 7.34 -11.28 -9.30
N GLU A 65 8.31 -10.44 -8.94
CA GLU A 65 8.05 -9.13 -8.34
C GLU A 65 7.18 -8.21 -9.21
N ASP A 66 7.36 -8.19 -10.54
CA ASP A 66 6.60 -7.26 -11.40
C ASP A 66 5.18 -7.74 -11.66
N VAL A 67 4.97 -9.06 -11.67
CA VAL A 67 3.63 -9.66 -11.74
C VAL A 67 2.85 -9.33 -10.47
N LEU A 68 3.45 -9.48 -9.28
CA LEU A 68 2.83 -9.09 -8.00
C LEU A 68 2.49 -7.60 -7.98
N MET A 69 3.38 -6.73 -8.47
CA MET A 69 3.10 -5.28 -8.57
C MET A 69 1.89 -5.00 -9.48
N GLY A 70 1.81 -5.67 -10.64
CA GLY A 70 0.68 -5.53 -11.56
C GLY A 70 -0.64 -6.02 -10.96
N VAL A 71 -0.63 -7.14 -10.25
CA VAL A 71 -1.81 -7.65 -9.51
C VAL A 71 -2.24 -6.67 -8.42
N GLY A 72 -1.30 -6.11 -7.65
CA GLY A 72 -1.57 -5.05 -6.67
C GLY A 72 -2.22 -3.81 -7.30
N LEU A 73 -1.73 -3.37 -8.46
CA LEU A 73 -2.30 -2.24 -9.21
C LEU A 73 -3.75 -2.51 -9.65
N VAL A 74 -4.08 -3.74 -10.07
CA VAL A 74 -5.48 -4.13 -10.39
C VAL A 74 -6.38 -4.04 -9.16
N PHE A 75 -5.92 -4.49 -7.97
CA PHE A 75 -6.67 -4.32 -6.74
C PHE A 75 -6.80 -2.85 -6.31
N SER A 76 -5.79 -2.02 -6.60
CA SER A 76 -5.89 -0.55 -6.41
C SER A 76 -6.96 0.07 -7.30
N TYR A 77 -7.09 -0.34 -8.57
CA TYR A 77 -8.18 0.12 -9.45
C TYR A 77 -9.57 -0.30 -8.92
N LEU A 78 -9.71 -1.53 -8.42
CA LEU A 78 -10.95 -2.03 -7.81
C LEU A 78 -11.32 -1.23 -6.55
N LEU A 79 -10.34 -0.92 -5.69
CA LEU A 79 -10.53 -0.05 -4.54
C LEU A 79 -11.00 1.35 -4.96
N SER A 80 -10.32 1.98 -5.93
CA SER A 80 -10.70 3.31 -6.40
C SER A 80 -12.08 3.35 -7.06
N ALA A 81 -12.48 2.29 -7.77
CA ALA A 81 -13.85 2.13 -8.25
C ALA A 81 -14.86 2.08 -7.08
N CYS A 82 -14.56 1.34 -6.01
CA CYS A 82 -15.39 1.31 -4.80
C CYS A 82 -15.50 2.70 -4.13
N VAL A 83 -14.38 3.45 -4.05
CA VAL A 83 -14.36 4.82 -3.50
C VAL A 83 -15.19 5.79 -4.35
N ILE A 84 -15.08 5.73 -5.68
CA ILE A 84 -15.88 6.57 -6.59
C ILE A 84 -17.37 6.23 -6.46
N ILE A 85 -17.73 4.94 -6.43
CA ILE A 85 -19.12 4.52 -6.21
C ILE A 85 -19.64 5.02 -4.86
N ALA A 86 -18.87 4.90 -3.77
CA ALA A 86 -19.25 5.42 -2.46
C ALA A 86 -19.45 6.94 -2.50
N ALA A 87 -18.52 7.70 -3.08
CA ALA A 87 -18.61 9.15 -3.25
C ALA A 87 -19.86 9.58 -4.04
N CYS A 88 -20.19 8.89 -5.14
CA CYS A 88 -21.38 9.17 -5.94
C CYS A 88 -22.71 8.87 -5.21
N ASN A 89 -22.70 8.01 -4.19
CA ASN A 89 -23.88 7.70 -3.36
C ASN A 89 -24.02 8.61 -2.13
N GLY A 90 -23.16 9.63 -1.97
CA GLY A 90 -23.26 10.65 -0.92
C GLY A 90 -22.43 10.32 0.32
N VAL A 91 -21.11 10.46 0.23
CA VAL A 91 -20.23 10.40 1.41
C VAL A 91 -20.54 11.55 2.37
N GLY A 92 -20.55 11.26 3.67
CA GLY A 92 -20.79 12.24 4.75
C GLY A 92 -22.25 12.31 5.21
N TYR A 93 -23.20 11.75 4.46
CA TYR A 93 -24.55 11.55 4.99
C TYR A 93 -24.58 10.40 6.00
N ASN A 94 -25.36 10.58 7.07
CA ASN A 94 -25.75 9.50 7.95
C ASN A 94 -26.34 8.36 7.11
N ILE A 95 -25.77 7.15 7.21
CA ILE A 95 -26.22 5.97 6.44
C ILE A 95 -27.73 5.75 6.56
N TRP A 96 -28.30 6.04 7.73
CA TRP A 96 -29.72 5.91 8.05
C TRP A 96 -30.65 6.83 7.23
N ALA A 97 -30.13 7.94 6.69
CA ALA A 97 -30.89 8.90 5.89
C ALA A 97 -31.03 8.50 4.40
N LEU A 98 -30.24 7.51 3.94
CA LEU A 98 -30.31 7.02 2.56
C LEU A 98 -31.50 6.04 2.38
N PRO A 99 -32.03 5.86 1.15
CA PRO A 99 -32.98 4.79 0.85
C PRO A 99 -32.39 3.41 1.19
N ARG A 100 -33.19 2.50 1.77
CA ARG A 100 -32.72 1.17 2.24
C ARG A 100 -31.97 0.37 1.16
N GLN A 101 -32.41 0.45 -0.10
CA GLN A 101 -31.76 -0.19 -1.25
C GLN A 101 -30.36 0.39 -1.54
N THR A 102 -30.18 1.69 -1.33
CA THR A 102 -28.88 2.38 -1.49
C THR A 102 -27.96 2.07 -0.31
N GLN A 103 -28.49 2.04 0.92
CA GLN A 103 -27.74 1.67 2.13
C GLN A 103 -27.00 0.33 1.96
N GLY A 104 -27.72 -0.72 1.54
CA GLY A 104 -27.11 -2.04 1.37
C GLY A 104 -26.07 -2.11 0.25
N ARG A 105 -26.25 -1.36 -0.84
CA ARG A 105 -25.26 -1.25 -1.91
C ARG A 105 -23.99 -0.55 -1.44
N VAL A 106 -24.10 0.57 -0.73
CA VAL A 106 -22.95 1.31 -0.19
C VAL A 106 -22.21 0.47 0.86
N GLY A 107 -22.94 -0.19 1.77
CA GLY A 107 -22.36 -1.11 2.75
C GLY A 107 -21.59 -2.26 2.11
N LEU A 108 -22.14 -2.90 1.07
CA LEU A 108 -21.46 -3.96 0.33
C LEU A 108 -20.19 -3.45 -0.39
N VAL A 109 -20.26 -2.30 -1.06
CA VAL A 109 -19.12 -1.69 -1.75
C VAL A 109 -18.00 -1.31 -0.77
N PHE A 110 -18.34 -0.81 0.42
CA PHE A 110 -17.36 -0.54 1.48
C PHE A 110 -16.74 -1.83 2.03
N TRP A 111 -17.55 -2.87 2.28
CA TRP A 111 -17.08 -4.18 2.75
C TRP A 111 -16.12 -4.86 1.76
N LEU A 112 -16.36 -4.72 0.46
CA LEU A 112 -15.47 -5.16 -0.62
C LEU A 112 -14.22 -4.29 -0.71
N GLY A 113 -14.36 -2.96 -0.64
CA GLY A 113 -13.26 -1.99 -0.65
C GLY A 113 -12.22 -2.28 0.44
N GLN A 114 -12.65 -2.60 1.66
CA GLN A 114 -11.77 -3.05 2.74
C GLN A 114 -10.91 -4.27 2.33
N LYS A 115 -11.44 -5.23 1.56
CA LYS A 115 -10.68 -6.42 1.12
C LYS A 115 -9.71 -6.07 -0.01
N PHE A 116 -10.14 -5.28 -0.99
CA PHE A 116 -9.27 -4.82 -2.08
C PHE A 116 -8.12 -3.95 -1.56
N TRP A 117 -8.34 -3.13 -0.53
CA TRP A 117 -7.30 -2.37 0.14
C TRP A 117 -6.21 -3.27 0.76
N VAL A 118 -6.58 -4.26 1.57
CA VAL A 118 -5.61 -5.19 2.17
C VAL A 118 -4.85 -5.98 1.09
N LEU A 119 -5.56 -6.52 0.08
CA LEU A 119 -4.93 -7.26 -1.02
C LEU A 119 -3.93 -6.38 -1.79
N SER A 120 -4.31 -5.15 -2.14
CA SER A 120 -3.43 -4.18 -2.79
C SER A 120 -2.15 -3.93 -1.97
N HIS A 121 -2.27 -3.67 -0.66
CA HIS A 121 -1.12 -3.46 0.22
C HIS A 121 -0.21 -4.70 0.27
N VAL A 122 -0.77 -5.90 0.45
CA VAL A 122 0.01 -7.15 0.53
C VAL A 122 0.78 -7.40 -0.77
N PHE A 123 0.12 -7.31 -1.93
CA PHE A 123 0.77 -7.58 -3.23
C PHE A 123 1.88 -6.56 -3.56
N VAL A 124 1.65 -5.27 -3.30
CA VAL A 124 2.65 -4.21 -3.51
C VAL A 124 3.83 -4.37 -2.55
N LYS A 125 3.59 -4.60 -1.25
CA LYS A 125 4.65 -4.82 -0.25
C LYS A 125 5.48 -6.05 -0.58
N LEU A 126 4.86 -7.17 -0.95
CA LEU A 126 5.58 -8.38 -1.37
C LEU A 126 6.45 -8.15 -2.62
N SER A 127 5.94 -7.41 -3.63
CA SER A 127 6.75 -6.99 -4.77
C SER A 127 7.99 -6.19 -4.34
N ILE A 128 7.83 -5.22 -3.44
CA ILE A 128 8.92 -4.37 -2.97
C ILE A 128 9.94 -5.19 -2.18
N ILE A 129 9.51 -6.06 -1.25
CA ILE A 129 10.41 -6.89 -0.44
C ILE A 129 11.20 -7.87 -1.34
N LEU A 130 10.57 -8.47 -2.35
CA LEU A 130 11.24 -9.36 -3.29
C LEU A 130 12.25 -8.62 -4.18
N LEU A 131 11.92 -7.40 -4.63
CA LEU A 131 12.86 -6.53 -5.35
C LEU A 131 14.07 -6.17 -4.48
N ILE A 132 13.86 -5.77 -3.22
CA ILE A 132 14.92 -5.47 -2.26
C ILE A 132 15.76 -6.73 -2.02
N ARG A 133 15.15 -7.89 -1.77
CA ARG A 133 15.84 -9.17 -1.58
C ARG A 133 16.71 -9.55 -2.78
N ARG A 134 16.23 -9.28 -4.00
CA ARG A 134 16.97 -9.53 -5.24
C ARG A 134 18.16 -8.58 -5.41
N LEU A 135 17.98 -7.29 -5.11
CA LEU A 135 19.03 -6.27 -5.16
C LEU A 135 20.11 -6.51 -4.11
N LEU A 136 19.71 -6.95 -2.91
CA LEU A 136 20.58 -7.15 -1.75
C LEU A 136 21.13 -8.59 -1.64
N TYR A 137 20.94 -9.44 -2.66
CA TYR A 137 21.37 -10.83 -2.66
C TYR A 137 22.87 -11.02 -2.34
N ILE A 138 23.70 -10.03 -2.70
CA ILE A 138 25.15 -10.00 -2.47
C ILE A 138 25.51 -9.90 -0.97
N ALA A 139 24.63 -9.34 -0.13
CA ALA A 139 24.87 -9.10 1.29
C ALA A 139 24.07 -10.10 2.15
N GLY A 140 24.54 -11.35 2.21
CA GLY A 140 23.80 -12.54 2.65
C GLY A 140 23.00 -12.46 3.97
N ASN A 141 23.38 -11.59 4.92
CA ASN A 141 22.64 -11.41 6.18
C ASN A 141 21.20 -10.87 5.99
N TRP A 142 20.93 -10.10 4.92
CA TRP A 142 19.62 -9.48 4.68
C TRP A 142 18.53 -10.48 4.23
N GLN A 143 18.89 -11.72 3.89
CA GLN A 143 17.92 -12.74 3.48
C GLN A 143 17.00 -13.18 4.62
N LYS A 144 17.47 -13.19 5.87
CA LYS A 144 16.66 -13.53 7.05
C LYS A 144 15.63 -12.44 7.33
N VAL A 145 16.06 -11.17 7.33
CA VAL A 145 15.19 -10.00 7.54
C VAL A 145 14.09 -9.91 6.48
N THR A 146 14.46 -10.02 5.20
CA THR A 146 13.47 -9.99 4.09
C THR A 146 12.51 -11.18 4.11
N SER A 147 12.94 -12.36 4.56
CA SER A 147 12.03 -13.51 4.75
C SER A 147 11.05 -13.29 5.90
N GLY A 148 11.52 -12.70 7.01
CA GLY A 148 10.66 -12.33 8.14
C GLY A 148 9.59 -11.29 7.76
N LEU A 149 9.95 -10.28 6.96
CA LEU A 149 9.01 -9.29 6.44
C LEU A 149 7.95 -9.91 5.52
N ILE A 150 8.33 -10.82 4.61
CA ILE A 150 7.36 -11.55 3.78
C ILE A 150 6.34 -12.29 4.64
N LEU A 151 6.80 -13.01 5.67
CA LEU A 151 5.92 -13.74 6.59
C LEU A 151 5.01 -12.78 7.37
N PHE A 152 5.55 -11.66 7.86
CA PHE A 152 4.81 -10.65 8.60
C PHE A 152 3.70 -10.00 7.74
N THR A 153 4.04 -9.53 6.53
CA THR A 153 3.05 -8.92 5.61
C THR A 153 1.94 -9.90 5.23
N ILE A 154 2.26 -11.19 5.03
CA ILE A 154 1.25 -12.22 4.76
C ILE A 154 0.37 -12.47 5.99
N ALA A 155 0.95 -12.60 7.18
CA ALA A 155 0.22 -12.80 8.42
C ALA A 155 -0.70 -11.60 8.76
N TRP A 156 -0.20 -10.37 8.61
CA TRP A 156 -0.99 -9.15 8.75
C TRP A 156 -2.14 -9.11 7.73
N GLY A 157 -1.86 -9.44 6.47
CA GLY A 157 -2.87 -9.50 5.42
C GLY A 157 -4.00 -10.49 5.72
N ILE A 158 -3.65 -11.73 6.11
CA ILE A 158 -4.62 -12.76 6.49
C ILE A 158 -5.44 -12.30 7.71
N THR A 159 -4.78 -11.83 8.77
CA THR A 159 -5.45 -11.39 10.00
C THR A 159 -6.42 -10.23 9.73
N THR A 160 -6.02 -9.27 8.91
CA THR A 160 -6.87 -8.12 8.54
C THR A 160 -8.02 -8.52 7.63
N ILE A 161 -7.82 -9.45 6.68
CA ILE A 161 -8.91 -9.98 5.83
C ILE A 161 -9.92 -10.76 6.67
N VAL A 162 -9.47 -11.65 7.56
CA VAL A 162 -10.34 -12.46 8.43
C VAL A 162 -11.09 -11.56 9.43
N GLY A 163 -10.40 -10.62 10.08
CA GLY A 163 -11.04 -9.64 10.97
C GLY A 163 -12.10 -8.80 10.25
N ASN A 164 -11.79 -8.25 9.07
CA ASN A 164 -12.76 -7.50 8.25
C ASN A 164 -13.86 -8.38 7.61
N ALA A 165 -13.68 -9.70 7.55
CA ALA A 165 -14.73 -10.63 7.12
C ALA A 165 -15.69 -10.96 8.26
N LEU A 166 -15.15 -11.15 9.48
CA LEU A 166 -15.88 -11.50 10.70
C LEU A 166 -16.27 -10.29 11.57
N GLN A 167 -16.14 -9.07 11.05
CA GLN A 167 -16.45 -7.83 11.78
C GLN A 167 -17.91 -7.72 12.25
N CYS A 168 -18.82 -8.51 11.68
CA CYS A 168 -20.19 -8.70 12.18
C CYS A 168 -20.57 -10.18 12.05
N LEU A 169 -21.48 -10.62 12.91
CA LEU A 169 -22.03 -11.98 12.96
C LEU A 169 -23.55 -11.92 12.77
N PRO A 170 -24.11 -12.48 11.66
CA PRO A 170 -23.41 -13.00 10.49
C PRO A 170 -22.77 -11.87 9.65
N PRO A 171 -21.76 -12.15 8.79
CA PRO A 171 -21.10 -11.11 7.97
C PRO A 171 -22.05 -10.30 7.09
N ARG A 172 -23.15 -10.93 6.65
CA ARG A 172 -24.23 -10.30 5.86
C ARG A 172 -24.92 -9.14 6.58
N TYR A 173 -24.93 -9.15 7.92
CA TYR A 173 -25.50 -8.08 8.75
C TYR A 173 -24.80 -6.72 8.54
N PHE A 174 -23.52 -6.73 8.10
CA PHE A 174 -22.78 -5.50 7.82
C PHE A 174 -23.45 -4.62 6.76
N TRP A 175 -23.96 -5.22 5.68
CA TRP A 175 -24.64 -4.50 4.60
C TRP A 175 -26.17 -4.66 4.62
N GLU A 176 -26.71 -5.66 5.32
CA GLU A 176 -28.15 -5.93 5.38
C GLU A 176 -28.64 -6.01 6.82
N ARG A 177 -28.96 -4.85 7.40
CA ARG A 177 -29.46 -4.71 8.79
C ARG A 177 -30.93 -5.14 8.99
N ASN A 178 -31.50 -5.91 8.06
CA ASN A 178 -32.84 -6.50 8.18
C ASN A 178 -32.82 -7.93 8.78
N ILE A 179 -31.64 -8.43 9.14
CA ILE A 179 -31.39 -9.80 9.62
C ILE A 179 -30.92 -9.69 11.07
N ASP A 180 -31.30 -10.64 11.93
CA ASP A 180 -30.77 -10.70 13.30
C ASP A 180 -29.26 -10.91 13.28
N GLY A 181 -28.54 -10.03 13.98
CA GLY A 181 -27.08 -10.03 14.00
C GLY A 181 -26.52 -8.93 14.90
N HIS A 182 -25.23 -9.01 15.16
CA HIS A 182 -24.50 -8.02 15.95
C HIS A 182 -23.12 -7.72 15.34
N CYS A 183 -22.66 -6.49 15.54
CA CYS A 183 -21.36 -5.99 15.16
C CYS A 183 -20.70 -5.49 16.46
N PRO A 184 -19.52 -5.99 16.87
CA PRO A 184 -18.84 -5.53 18.07
C PRO A 184 -18.47 -4.04 18.00
N ASP A 185 -18.54 -3.33 19.13
CA ASP A 185 -18.26 -1.89 19.19
C ASP A 185 -16.77 -1.54 18.97
N ASN A 186 -15.87 -2.52 19.04
CA ASN A 186 -14.42 -2.31 18.94
C ASN A 186 -13.86 -2.27 17.49
N GLN A 187 -14.72 -2.19 16.47
CA GLN A 187 -14.33 -2.12 15.06
C GLN A 187 -13.36 -0.96 14.74
N GLU A 188 -13.58 0.22 15.33
CA GLU A 188 -12.72 1.39 15.12
C GLU A 188 -11.30 1.15 15.65
N ALA A 189 -11.17 0.63 16.87
CA ALA A 189 -9.89 0.30 17.48
C ALA A 189 -9.12 -0.76 16.65
N PHE A 190 -9.83 -1.75 16.09
CA PHE A 190 -9.23 -2.72 15.17
C PHE A 190 -8.71 -2.07 13.88
N ALA A 191 -9.51 -1.19 13.26
CA ALA A 191 -9.14 -0.48 12.03
C ALA A 191 -7.91 0.43 12.24
N ILE A 192 -7.87 1.19 13.35
CA ILE A 192 -6.73 2.05 13.71
C ILE A 192 -5.47 1.21 13.98
N THR A 193 -5.62 0.07 14.67
CA THR A 193 -4.50 -0.84 14.97
C THR A 193 -3.92 -1.44 13.69
N MET A 194 -4.76 -1.97 12.79
CA MET A 194 -4.28 -2.56 11.54
C MET A 194 -3.71 -1.51 10.57
N GLY A 195 -4.29 -0.30 10.53
CA GLY A 195 -3.77 0.82 9.74
C GLY A 195 -2.42 1.33 10.23
N SER A 196 -2.23 1.47 11.54
CA SER A 196 -0.95 1.88 12.13
C SER A 196 0.15 0.82 11.97
N MET A 197 -0.18 -0.47 12.07
CA MET A 197 0.74 -1.55 11.70
C MET A 197 1.15 -1.49 10.22
N ALA A 198 0.19 -1.25 9.31
CA ALA A 198 0.48 -1.14 7.89
C ALA A 198 1.43 0.03 7.59
N LEU A 199 1.22 1.19 8.21
CA LEU A 199 2.10 2.36 8.09
C LEU A 199 3.49 2.11 8.68
N ALA A 200 3.59 1.37 9.79
CA ALA A 200 4.86 0.99 10.39
C ALA A 200 5.69 0.11 9.42
N GLU A 201 5.08 -0.88 8.76
CA GLU A 201 5.77 -1.65 7.70
C GLU A 201 6.33 -0.74 6.60
N ASP A 202 5.56 0.26 6.15
CA ASP A 202 6.00 1.16 5.07
C ASP A 202 7.25 1.97 5.49
N VAL A 203 7.32 2.41 6.75
CA VAL A 203 8.53 3.03 7.32
C VAL A 203 9.71 2.04 7.33
N PHE A 204 9.51 0.79 7.77
CA PHE A 204 10.58 -0.22 7.75
C PHE A 204 11.07 -0.51 6.32
N LEU A 205 10.17 -0.60 5.34
CA LEU A 205 10.51 -0.82 3.93
C LEU A 205 11.31 0.34 3.32
N LEU A 206 11.10 1.57 3.78
CA LEU A 206 11.89 2.74 3.37
C LEU A 206 13.28 2.78 4.03
N VAL A 207 13.39 2.40 5.31
CA VAL A 207 14.66 2.45 6.06
C VAL A 207 15.66 1.40 5.57
N ILE A 208 15.22 0.17 5.25
CA ILE A 208 16.09 -0.93 4.82
C ILE A 208 17.02 -0.57 3.64
N PRO A 209 16.53 -0.10 2.47
CA PRO A 209 17.41 0.21 1.35
C PRO A 209 18.37 1.36 1.66
N ILE A 210 17.96 2.35 2.47
CA ILE A 210 18.83 3.47 2.88
C ILE A 210 20.02 2.95 3.69
N MET A 211 19.76 2.13 4.72
CA MET A 211 20.78 1.52 5.56
C MET A 211 21.80 0.69 4.75
N VAL A 212 21.33 -0.10 3.78
CA VAL A 212 22.25 -0.94 2.98
C VAL A 212 23.08 -0.11 2.00
N VAL A 213 22.50 0.94 1.39
CA VAL A 213 23.25 1.88 0.54
C VAL A 213 24.35 2.61 1.33
N TRP A 214 24.10 2.96 2.59
CA TRP A 214 25.10 3.57 3.46
C TRP A 214 26.27 2.62 3.76
N GLN A 215 25.99 1.36 4.13
CA GLN A 215 27.02 0.34 4.35
C GLN A 215 27.85 0.07 3.08
N LEU A 216 27.22 0.05 1.91
CA LEU A 216 27.93 -0.19 0.65
C LEU A 216 28.87 0.96 0.26
N LYS A 217 28.45 2.22 0.46
CA LYS A 217 29.27 3.41 0.14
C LYS A 217 30.56 3.50 0.95
N LEU A 218 30.55 3.09 2.22
CA LEU A 218 31.75 3.03 3.07
C LEU A 218 32.83 2.10 2.50
N SER A 219 32.45 0.93 1.95
CA SER A 219 33.41 -0.01 1.35
C SER A 219 34.01 0.48 0.02
N LEU A 220 33.25 1.25 -0.76
CA LEU A 220 33.72 1.84 -2.02
C LEU A 220 34.67 3.02 -1.79
N HIS A 221 34.42 3.86 -0.78
CA HIS A 221 35.27 5.04 -0.51
C HIS A 221 36.67 4.63 -0.02
N LEU A 222 36.77 3.59 0.82
CA LEU A 222 38.05 3.00 1.24
C LEU A 222 38.82 2.32 0.09
N ARG A 223 38.17 2.03 -1.05
CA ARG A 223 38.80 1.38 -2.21
C ARG A 223 39.22 2.35 -3.32
N TYR A 224 38.88 3.65 -3.23
CA TYR A 224 39.20 4.64 -4.26
C TYR A 224 40.59 5.32 -4.20
N PRO A 225 41.34 5.39 -3.06
CA PRO A 225 42.69 5.98 -3.07
C PRO A 225 43.82 4.99 -3.37
N ALA A 226 43.54 3.70 -3.58
CA ALA A 226 44.57 2.65 -3.69
C ALA A 226 44.90 2.20 -5.12
N ARG A 227 44.15 2.59 -6.16
CA ARG A 227 44.39 2.11 -7.54
C ARG A 227 45.34 2.98 -8.39
N HIS A 228 45.76 4.15 -7.90
CA HIS A 228 46.60 5.09 -8.66
C HIS A 228 48.07 5.19 -8.18
N ARG A 229 48.52 4.37 -7.21
CA ARG A 229 49.90 4.42 -6.69
C ARG A 229 50.71 3.12 -6.81
N VAL A 230 50.28 2.18 -7.67
CA VAL A 230 51.04 0.95 -7.99
C VAL A 230 51.37 0.93 -9.48
N ASN A 231 52.11 1.93 -9.95
CA ASN A 231 52.61 1.99 -11.33
C ASN A 231 53.93 2.79 -11.47
N SER A 232 54.73 2.89 -10.41
CA SER A 232 55.95 3.71 -10.38
C SER A 232 57.14 3.06 -9.65
N LEU A 233 57.08 1.77 -9.32
CA LEU A 233 58.21 1.03 -8.73
C LEU A 233 58.31 -0.38 -9.33
N SER A 234 59.56 -0.78 -9.56
CA SER A 234 60.01 -2.05 -10.13
C SER A 234 59.74 -2.26 -11.63
N GLY A 235 60.68 -1.75 -12.44
CA GLY A 235 61.06 -2.48 -13.64
C GLY A 235 61.73 -3.78 -13.23
N GLY A 236 61.01 -4.89 -13.33
CA GLY A 236 61.48 -6.23 -12.99
C GLY A 236 60.81 -7.26 -13.91
N LYS A 237 61.61 -7.93 -14.74
CA LYS A 237 61.12 -8.99 -15.64
C LYS A 237 60.46 -10.09 -14.79
N PHE A 238 59.19 -10.40 -15.06
CA PHE A 238 58.51 -11.54 -14.44
C PHE A 238 58.15 -12.60 -15.48
N ASP A 239 58.63 -13.81 -15.21
CA ASP A 239 58.61 -14.98 -16.07
C ASP A 239 57.28 -15.76 -15.92
N GLY A 240 56.68 -16.12 -17.05
CA GLY A 240 55.23 -16.39 -17.17
C GLY A 240 54.78 -17.85 -16.98
N GLN A 241 55.61 -18.74 -16.44
CA GLN A 241 55.35 -20.20 -16.55
C GLN A 241 55.07 -20.97 -15.24
N ARG A 242 55.08 -20.35 -14.05
CA ARG A 242 55.12 -21.11 -12.78
C ARG A 242 53.81 -21.29 -11.98
N CYS A 243 52.69 -20.65 -12.34
CA CYS A 243 51.46 -20.68 -11.51
C CYS A 243 50.40 -21.73 -11.88
N PHE A 244 50.52 -22.50 -12.97
CA PHE A 244 49.44 -23.39 -13.44
C PHE A 244 49.55 -24.86 -12.98
N ARG A 245 50.49 -25.20 -12.09
CA ARG A 245 50.82 -26.60 -11.73
C ARG A 245 50.37 -27.05 -10.33
N GLY A 246 49.45 -26.32 -9.70
CA GLY A 246 49.05 -26.54 -8.29
C GLY A 246 47.61 -27.01 -8.03
N TYR A 247 46.82 -27.33 -9.06
CA TYR A 247 45.36 -27.53 -8.91
C TYR A 247 44.82 -28.91 -9.32
N LEU A 248 45.69 -29.93 -9.38
CA LEU A 248 45.29 -31.34 -9.55
C LEU A 248 46.17 -32.24 -8.65
N GLY A 249 45.63 -32.64 -7.50
CA GLY A 249 46.25 -33.60 -6.58
C GLY A 249 45.90 -33.36 -5.12
N GLY A 250 44.85 -34.03 -4.61
CA GLY A 250 44.51 -33.99 -3.19
C GLY A 250 43.08 -34.42 -2.84
N TYR A 251 42.85 -35.74 -2.85
CA TYR A 251 41.64 -36.47 -2.41
C TYR A 251 40.40 -36.38 -3.32
#